data_AF-A0A1M6JVR1-F1
#
_entry.id   AF-A0A1M6JVR1-F1
#
_cell.length_a   1.000
_cell.length_b   1.000
_cell.length_c   1.000
_cell.angle_alpha   90.00
_cell.angle_beta   90.00
_cell.angle_gamma   90.00
#
_symmetry.space_group_name_H-M   'P 1'
#
loop_
_entity.id
_entity.type
_entity.pdbx_description
1 polymer ?
#
loop_
_entity_poly.entity_id
_entity_poly.type
_entity_poly.pdbx_seq_one_letter_code
_entity_poly.pdbx_strand_id
1 'polypeptide(L)'
;MKKKSFIKRSTLPEASLCAEARSTVFRTATFRSATVFRSAAFCAAVFLLAGCGNDNESATADGNDSRIPLEVTGGISAQTRAADAAWAASDAIGIYMLKSGTTDIAESAANRRYTTAQGDGRFSADAGASIYYPIDGSKVDFLAYYPHSASGVADGKYALDLSDQRHLPAIDLMSASVSGKDKSAPGVAFNFHHLLTKLELVNTPGTGITASELEGMTVEITLQRTAASYDILFEALDVADATATLTLNTSADGKKSAAILFPNTETAVNPIVPAVNWCSR
;
A
#
# COMPACT_ATOMS: atom_id res chain seq x y z
N MET A 1 -18.47 -7.41 -31.06
CA MET A 1 -17.69 -7.90 -29.91
C MET A 1 -16.63 -6.85 -29.60
N LYS A 2 -16.81 -6.04 -28.55
CA LYS A 2 -15.82 -5.03 -28.15
C LYS A 2 -14.65 -5.75 -27.47
N LYS A 3 -13.42 -5.52 -27.94
CA LYS A 3 -12.20 -6.04 -27.30
C LYS A 3 -12.09 -5.41 -25.91
N LYS A 4 -12.22 -6.22 -24.85
CA LYS A 4 -11.81 -5.83 -23.50
C LYS A 4 -10.29 -5.63 -23.51
N SER A 5 -9.85 -4.46 -23.07
CA SER A 5 -8.42 -4.13 -22.95
C SER A 5 -7.91 -4.64 -21.60
N PHE A 6 -7.17 -5.75 -21.61
CA PHE A 6 -6.43 -6.22 -20.44
C PHE A 6 -5.07 -5.50 -20.37
N ILE A 7 -4.79 -4.78 -19.29
CA ILE A 7 -3.45 -4.22 -19.04
C ILE A 7 -2.66 -5.27 -18.24
N LYS A 8 -1.60 -5.82 -18.85
CA LYS A 8 -0.69 -6.77 -18.17
C LYS A 8 0.44 -6.03 -17.45
N ARG A 9 0.90 -6.57 -16.33
CA ARG A 9 2.02 -6.06 -15.51
C ARG A 9 3.28 -5.69 -16.32
N SER A 10 3.58 -6.45 -17.39
CA SER A 10 4.76 -6.22 -18.25
C SER A 10 4.63 -5.08 -19.26
N THR A 11 3.51 -4.34 -19.27
CA THR A 11 3.22 -3.27 -20.25
C THR A 11 3.06 -1.87 -19.65
N LEU A 12 3.36 -1.71 -18.36
CA LEU A 12 3.37 -0.39 -17.73
C LEU A 12 4.66 0.35 -18.13
N PRO A 13 4.59 1.54 -18.77
CA PRO A 13 5.78 2.25 -19.22
C PRO A 13 6.59 2.78 -18.02
N GLU A 14 7.92 2.60 -18.06
CA GLU A 14 8.84 3.41 -17.24
C GLU A 14 8.67 4.88 -17.66
N ALA A 15 8.17 5.70 -16.75
CA ALA A 15 7.92 7.11 -17.01
C ALA A 15 9.25 7.86 -17.21
N SER A 16 9.65 7.99 -18.48
CA SER A 16 10.66 8.94 -18.92
C SER A 16 10.11 10.36 -18.76
N LEU A 17 10.60 11.08 -17.75
CA LEU A 17 10.31 12.48 -17.52
C LEU A 17 10.98 13.35 -18.61
N CYS A 18 10.19 13.78 -19.59
CA CYS A 18 10.47 15.00 -20.34
C CYS A 18 9.22 15.89 -20.32
N ALA A 19 9.14 16.77 -19.33
CA ALA A 19 8.33 17.98 -19.40
C ALA A 19 9.04 19.07 -18.59
N GLU A 20 9.56 20.04 -19.32
CA GLU A 20 10.32 21.19 -18.84
C GLU A 20 9.37 22.18 -18.14
N ALA A 21 9.29 22.14 -16.80
CA ALA A 21 8.63 23.17 -16.01
C ALA A 21 9.69 24.11 -15.43
N ARG A 22 9.82 25.30 -16.03
CA ARG A 22 10.71 26.36 -15.56
C ARG A 22 10.19 26.93 -14.23
N SER A 23 10.82 26.56 -13.12
CA SER A 23 10.71 27.28 -11.85
C SER A 23 12.05 27.92 -11.50
N THR A 24 12.08 29.25 -11.51
CA THR A 24 13.23 30.10 -11.18
C THR A 24 13.62 29.93 -9.71
N VAL A 25 14.79 29.32 -9.45
CA VAL A 25 15.33 29.15 -8.10
C VAL A 25 16.15 30.40 -7.72
N PHE A 26 15.66 31.16 -6.73
CA PHE A 26 16.46 32.17 -6.03
C PHE A 26 17.54 31.48 -5.19
N ARG A 27 18.81 31.79 -5.48
CA ARG A 27 19.97 31.40 -4.66
C ARG A 27 20.34 32.54 -3.71
N THR A 28 20.17 32.31 -2.41
CA THR A 28 20.91 32.96 -1.31
C THR A 28 20.84 31.97 -0.13
N ALA A 29 21.86 31.65 0.66
CA ALA A 29 23.03 32.41 1.07
C ALA A 29 24.23 31.51 1.41
N THR A 30 25.41 32.12 1.31
CA THR A 30 26.70 31.71 1.87
C THR A 30 26.78 32.03 3.37
N PHE A 31 27.34 31.15 4.21
CA PHE A 31 28.70 31.28 4.79
C PHE A 31 28.98 30.24 5.91
N ARG A 32 30.28 30.03 6.07
CA ARG A 32 31.07 29.07 6.87
C ARG A 32 30.80 29.06 8.38
N SER A 33 31.08 27.92 9.02
CA SER A 33 32.15 27.88 10.02
C SER A 33 32.65 26.45 10.26
N ALA A 34 33.97 26.29 10.24
CA ALA A 34 34.67 25.09 10.66
C ALA A 34 35.41 25.43 11.95
N THR A 35 35.19 24.66 13.01
CA THR A 35 36.11 24.63 14.15
C THR A 35 36.24 23.22 14.68
N VAL A 36 37.50 22.79 14.72
CA VAL A 36 38.03 21.54 15.27
C VAL A 36 38.08 21.65 16.80
N PHE A 37 37.76 20.58 17.52
CA PHE A 37 38.37 20.31 18.83
C PHE A 37 38.71 18.82 18.97
N ARG A 38 39.94 18.57 19.40
CA ARG A 38 40.59 17.27 19.62
C ARG A 38 40.34 16.76 21.05
N SER A 39 40.60 15.46 21.22
CA SER A 39 40.94 14.71 22.46
C SER A 39 39.73 14.11 23.19
N ALA A 40 39.79 13.00 23.92
CA ALA A 40 40.60 11.77 24.02
C ALA A 40 39.99 10.97 25.21
N ALA A 41 40.32 9.68 25.32
CA ALA A 41 40.20 8.82 26.52
C ALA A 41 38.86 8.12 26.82
N PHE A 42 38.83 6.82 26.47
CA PHE A 42 38.80 5.66 27.37
C PHE A 42 37.99 5.76 28.68
N CYS A 43 36.93 4.94 28.78
CA CYS A 43 36.59 4.19 29.99
C CYS A 43 35.60 3.07 29.64
N ALA A 44 36.08 1.82 29.69
CA ALA A 44 35.24 0.63 29.66
C ALA A 44 34.63 0.42 31.05
N ALA A 45 33.29 0.33 31.11
CA ALA A 45 32.57 -0.11 32.29
C ALA A 45 31.77 -1.38 31.93
N VAL A 46 32.23 -2.51 32.47
CA VAL A 46 31.55 -3.79 32.46
C VAL A 46 30.40 -3.70 33.46
N PHE A 47 29.15 -3.76 32.97
CA PHE A 47 27.99 -4.00 33.83
C PHE A 47 27.66 -5.50 33.80
N LEU A 48 27.97 -6.17 34.91
CA LEU A 48 27.39 -7.44 35.28
C LEU A 48 25.95 -7.18 35.74
N LEU A 49 24.97 -7.58 34.95
CA LEU A 49 23.60 -7.75 35.43
C LEU A 49 23.39 -9.24 35.71
N ALA A 50 23.24 -9.52 37.00
CA ALA A 50 22.66 -10.75 37.52
C ALA A 50 21.20 -10.87 37.08
N GLY A 51 20.75 -12.12 36.95
CA GLY A 51 19.53 -12.50 36.26
C GLY A 51 18.23 -12.06 36.91
N CYS A 52 17.20 -12.02 36.06
CA CYS A 52 15.85 -12.41 36.41
C CYS A 52 15.47 -13.50 35.41
N GLY A 53 15.17 -14.68 35.93
CA GLY A 53 14.60 -15.77 35.14
C GLY A 53 13.27 -15.34 34.54
N ASN A 54 13.08 -15.68 33.28
CA ASN A 54 11.76 -15.97 32.78
C ASN A 54 11.81 -17.41 32.29
N ASP A 55 11.04 -18.26 32.96
CA ASP A 55 10.83 -19.65 32.62
C ASP A 55 10.16 -19.69 31.23
N ASN A 56 10.98 -19.65 30.18
CA ASN A 56 10.55 -20.21 28.92
C ASN A 56 10.76 -21.72 29.05
N GLU A 57 9.71 -22.39 29.53
CA GLU A 57 9.47 -23.78 29.18
C GLU A 57 9.69 -23.90 27.67
N SER A 58 10.87 -24.40 27.33
CA SER A 58 11.08 -25.03 26.05
C SER A 58 10.20 -26.26 26.11
N ALA A 59 8.99 -26.16 25.57
CA ALA A 59 8.21 -27.33 25.22
C ALA A 59 9.08 -28.14 24.25
N THR A 60 9.81 -29.10 24.79
CA THR A 60 10.32 -30.24 24.04
C THR A 60 9.10 -30.92 23.43
N ALA A 61 8.87 -30.68 22.14
CA ALA A 61 8.03 -31.56 21.35
C ALA A 61 8.94 -32.63 20.75
N ASP A 62 8.88 -33.80 21.38
CA ASP A 62 9.32 -35.06 20.83
C ASP A 62 8.81 -35.26 19.40
N GLY A 63 9.59 -35.99 18.60
CA GLY A 63 9.39 -36.20 17.17
C GLY A 63 7.95 -36.57 16.77
N ASN A 64 7.26 -35.59 16.21
CA ASN A 64 6.16 -35.77 15.28
C ASN A 64 6.07 -34.50 14.43
N ASP A 65 6.25 -34.64 13.12
CA ASP A 65 5.70 -33.79 12.06
C ASP A 65 5.21 -32.37 12.45
N SER A 66 6.15 -31.52 12.91
CA SER A 66 5.81 -30.20 13.43
C SER A 66 5.52 -29.25 12.27
N ARG A 67 4.24 -28.90 12.09
CA ARG A 67 3.82 -27.92 11.09
C ARG A 67 4.44 -26.56 11.39
N ILE A 68 5.13 -26.00 10.41
CA ILE A 68 5.80 -24.69 10.54
C ILE A 68 4.85 -23.59 10.06
N PRO A 69 4.47 -22.61 10.91
CA PRO A 69 3.60 -21.52 10.49
C PRO A 69 4.36 -20.50 9.62
N LEU A 70 3.61 -19.79 8.78
CA LEU A 70 4.10 -18.65 8.02
C LEU A 70 4.36 -17.44 8.93
N GLU A 71 5.55 -16.85 8.83
CA GLU A 71 5.93 -15.61 9.50
C GLU A 71 5.92 -14.46 8.49
N VAL A 72 5.17 -13.38 8.75
CA VAL A 72 4.88 -12.35 7.75
C VAL A 72 5.37 -10.97 8.18
N THR A 73 6.15 -10.34 7.30
CA THR A 73 6.38 -8.90 7.32
C THR A 73 5.99 -8.28 5.98
N GLY A 74 5.61 -7.01 5.98
CA GLY A 74 5.23 -6.26 4.79
C GLY A 74 5.83 -4.86 4.78
N GLY A 75 6.64 -4.57 3.78
CA GLY A 75 7.04 -3.20 3.43
C GLY A 75 6.17 -2.67 2.28
N ILE A 76 6.06 -1.35 2.16
CA ILE A 76 5.42 -0.69 1.01
C ILE A 76 6.51 0.01 0.19
N SER A 77 6.51 -0.27 -1.12
CA SER A 77 7.46 0.29 -2.06
C SER A 77 7.08 1.73 -2.42
N ALA A 78 7.88 2.69 -1.95
CA ALA A 78 7.77 4.08 -2.37
C ALA A 78 8.31 4.25 -3.80
N GLN A 79 7.46 4.05 -4.82
CA GLN A 79 7.82 4.26 -6.22
C GLN A 79 8.05 5.74 -6.57
N THR A 80 7.43 6.66 -5.82
CA THR A 80 7.61 8.11 -5.96
C THR A 80 7.67 8.79 -4.59
N ARG A 81 8.17 10.03 -4.52
CA ARG A 81 8.21 10.81 -3.26
C ARG A 81 6.82 11.11 -2.66
N ALA A 82 5.74 10.87 -3.42
CA ALA A 82 4.36 11.16 -3.01
C ALA A 82 3.58 9.92 -2.53
N ALA A 83 4.17 8.72 -2.59
CA ALA A 83 3.50 7.49 -2.14
C ALA A 83 3.59 7.37 -0.61
N ASP A 84 2.47 7.08 0.04
CA ASP A 84 2.43 6.77 1.47
C ASP A 84 3.10 5.40 1.70
N ALA A 85 4.12 5.36 2.55
CA ALA A 85 4.94 4.16 2.74
C ALA A 85 4.72 3.49 4.10
N ALA A 86 3.58 3.73 4.74
CA ALA A 86 3.32 3.31 6.12
C ALA A 86 1.97 2.61 6.26
N TRP A 87 1.95 1.56 7.08
CA TRP A 87 0.73 0.90 7.51
C TRP A 87 0.09 1.64 8.69
N ALA A 88 -1.23 1.59 8.79
CA ALA A 88 -1.98 1.98 9.96
C ALA A 88 -2.17 0.78 10.90
N ALA A 89 -2.41 1.08 12.18
CA ALA A 89 -2.81 0.07 13.14
C ALA A 89 -4.11 -0.62 12.69
N SER A 90 -4.13 -1.94 12.80
CA SER A 90 -5.22 -2.84 12.37
C SER A 90 -5.43 -2.98 10.86
N ASP A 91 -4.52 -2.46 10.04
CA ASP A 91 -4.52 -2.77 8.60
C ASP A 91 -4.44 -4.29 8.39
N ALA A 92 -5.13 -4.76 7.35
CA ALA A 92 -5.30 -6.19 7.10
C ALA A 92 -4.99 -6.53 5.64
N ILE A 93 -4.23 -7.60 5.45
CA ILE A 93 -3.90 -8.18 4.15
C ILE A 93 -4.56 -9.56 4.00
N GLY A 94 -4.89 -9.92 2.77
CA GLY A 94 -5.31 -11.28 2.42
C GLY A 94 -4.17 -12.03 1.77
N ILE A 95 -3.84 -13.21 2.29
CA ILE A 95 -2.72 -14.03 1.81
C ILE A 95 -3.25 -15.31 1.15
N TYR A 96 -2.67 -15.64 0.00
CA TYR A 96 -2.84 -16.90 -0.70
C TYR A 96 -1.51 -17.65 -0.71
N MET A 97 -1.55 -18.96 -0.43
CA MET A 97 -0.44 -19.86 -0.67
C MET A 97 -0.74 -20.76 -1.86
N LEU A 98 0.17 -20.79 -2.81
CA LEU A 98 0.04 -21.48 -4.08
C LEU A 98 1.09 -22.59 -4.19
N LYS A 99 0.79 -23.68 -4.88
CA LYS A 99 1.85 -24.61 -5.30
C LYS A 99 2.82 -23.87 -6.21
N SER A 100 4.12 -24.02 -5.97
CA SER A 100 5.13 -23.19 -6.64
C SER A 100 5.02 -23.25 -8.17
N GLY A 101 5.05 -22.07 -8.80
CA GLY A 101 4.94 -21.91 -10.26
C GLY A 101 3.54 -22.11 -10.83
N THR A 102 2.49 -22.17 -10.01
CA THR A 102 1.10 -22.39 -10.45
C THR A 102 0.13 -21.42 -9.77
N THR A 103 -1.14 -21.44 -10.18
CA THR A 103 -2.26 -20.75 -9.49
C THR A 103 -3.07 -21.69 -8.58
N ASP A 104 -2.63 -22.94 -8.40
CA ASP A 104 -3.32 -23.90 -7.53
C ASP A 104 -3.12 -23.53 -6.07
N ILE A 105 -4.22 -23.41 -5.32
CA ILE A 105 -4.16 -23.20 -3.86
C ILE A 105 -3.52 -24.41 -3.19
N ALA A 106 -2.50 -24.15 -2.35
CA ALA A 106 -1.88 -25.14 -1.48
C ALA A 106 -2.48 -25.08 -0.07
N GLU A 107 -2.59 -26.23 0.60
CA GLU A 107 -3.05 -26.36 2.00
C GLU A 107 -4.37 -25.63 2.34
N SER A 108 -5.27 -25.46 1.35
CA SER A 108 -6.51 -24.67 1.51
C SER A 108 -6.27 -23.23 2.05
N ALA A 109 -5.10 -22.66 1.78
CA ALA A 109 -4.70 -21.35 2.24
C ALA A 109 -5.07 -20.28 1.20
N ALA A 110 -6.37 -20.08 1.00
CA ALA A 110 -6.92 -19.00 0.18
C ALA A 110 -7.44 -17.85 1.07
N ASN A 111 -7.14 -16.61 0.66
CA ASN A 111 -7.60 -15.37 1.29
C ASN A 111 -7.50 -15.34 2.83
N ARG A 112 -6.39 -15.81 3.40
CA ARG A 112 -6.22 -15.83 4.85
C ARG A 112 -5.92 -14.43 5.35
N ARG A 113 -6.73 -13.95 6.30
CA ARG A 113 -6.61 -12.61 6.86
C ARG A 113 -5.46 -12.54 7.86
N TYR A 114 -4.56 -11.60 7.62
CA TYR A 114 -3.47 -11.26 8.51
C TYR A 114 -3.53 -9.76 8.83
N THR A 115 -3.32 -9.38 10.09
CA THR A 115 -3.45 -8.01 10.59
C THR A 115 -2.16 -7.48 11.18
N THR A 116 -1.88 -6.18 11.00
CA THR A 116 -0.79 -5.49 11.70
C THR A 116 -1.34 -4.66 12.85
N ALA A 117 -1.16 -5.14 14.09
CA ALA A 117 -1.76 -4.51 15.26
C ALA A 117 -1.28 -3.07 15.49
N GLN A 118 -0.02 -2.78 15.17
CA GLN A 118 0.63 -1.49 15.42
C GLN A 118 0.90 -0.68 14.15
N GLY A 119 0.67 -1.25 12.96
CA GLY A 119 1.09 -0.61 11.70
C GLY A 119 2.61 -0.64 11.49
N ASP A 120 3.34 -1.51 12.20
CA ASP A 120 4.80 -1.64 12.09
C ASP A 120 5.24 -2.56 10.93
N GLY A 121 4.28 -3.02 10.12
CA GLY A 121 4.51 -3.96 9.02
C GLY A 121 4.75 -5.39 9.46
N ARG A 122 4.60 -5.73 10.75
CA ARG A 122 4.50 -7.12 11.21
C ARG A 122 3.05 -7.56 11.19
N PHE A 123 2.80 -8.72 10.61
CA PHE A 123 1.45 -9.24 10.40
C PHE A 123 1.26 -10.57 11.11
N SER A 124 0.15 -10.68 11.84
CA SER A 124 -0.26 -11.89 12.54
C SER A 124 -1.54 -12.44 11.92
N ALA A 125 -1.66 -13.76 11.85
CA ALA A 125 -2.89 -14.40 11.41
C ALA A 125 -4.02 -14.10 12.40
N ASP A 126 -5.22 -13.82 11.88
CA ASP A 126 -6.43 -13.85 12.70
C ASP A 126 -6.71 -15.29 13.19
N ALA A 127 -7.58 -15.41 14.19
CA ALA A 127 -7.98 -16.71 14.72
C ALA A 127 -8.51 -17.64 13.60
N GLY A 128 -7.88 -18.81 13.45
CA GLY A 128 -8.22 -19.78 12.40
C GLY A 128 -7.69 -19.47 11.00
N ALA A 129 -6.94 -18.37 10.81
CA ALA A 129 -6.37 -17.97 9.53
C ALA A 129 -4.91 -18.42 9.31
N SER A 130 -4.26 -19.00 10.32
CA SER A 130 -2.85 -19.41 10.24
C SER A 130 -2.56 -20.29 9.02
N ILE A 131 -1.59 -19.87 8.22
CA ILE A 131 -1.04 -20.66 7.11
C ILE A 131 0.15 -21.48 7.62
N TYR A 132 0.20 -22.75 7.24
CA TYR A 132 1.32 -23.65 7.53
C TYR A 132 1.95 -24.14 6.24
N TYR A 133 3.27 -24.26 6.22
CA TYR A 133 3.98 -24.83 5.08
C TYR A 133 3.68 -26.32 4.89
N PRO A 134 3.74 -26.85 3.65
CA PRO A 134 3.61 -28.27 3.38
C PRO A 134 4.60 -29.12 4.18
N ILE A 135 4.09 -30.19 4.77
CA ILE A 135 4.85 -31.13 5.61
C ILE A 135 5.96 -31.82 4.82
N ASP A 136 5.69 -32.15 3.56
CA ASP A 136 6.61 -32.83 2.65
C ASP A 136 7.81 -31.96 2.22
N GLY A 137 7.81 -30.67 2.58
CA GLY A 137 8.85 -29.72 2.17
C GLY A 137 8.69 -29.21 0.74
N SER A 138 7.55 -29.47 0.10
CA SER A 138 7.22 -28.91 -1.21
C SER A 138 7.28 -27.38 -1.18
N LYS A 139 7.82 -26.80 -2.25
CA LYS A 139 7.90 -25.34 -2.39
C LYS A 139 6.53 -24.74 -2.69
N VAL A 140 6.32 -23.55 -2.16
CA VAL A 140 5.11 -22.75 -2.34
C VAL A 140 5.47 -21.32 -2.76
N ASP A 141 4.52 -20.68 -3.42
CA ASP A 141 4.56 -19.27 -3.71
C ASP A 141 3.47 -18.57 -2.88
N PHE A 142 3.72 -17.35 -2.47
CA PHE A 142 2.77 -16.53 -1.73
C PHE A 142 2.39 -15.29 -2.53
N LEU A 143 1.13 -14.95 -2.45
CA LEU A 143 0.57 -13.71 -2.97
C LEU A 143 -0.24 -13.04 -1.87
N ALA A 144 -0.08 -11.74 -1.73
CA ALA A 144 -0.82 -10.94 -0.77
C ALA A 144 -1.41 -9.70 -1.43
N TYR A 145 -2.58 -9.27 -0.94
CA TYR A 145 -3.21 -8.03 -1.35
C TYR A 145 -3.75 -7.25 -0.15
N TYR A 146 -3.88 -5.93 -0.33
CA TYR A 146 -4.47 -4.98 0.61
C TYR A 146 -5.45 -4.07 -0.13
N PRO A 147 -6.55 -3.62 0.51
CA PRO A 147 -7.03 -4.05 1.82
C PRO A 147 -7.75 -5.40 1.76
N HIS A 148 -7.63 -6.20 2.81
CA HIS A 148 -8.33 -7.48 2.90
C HIS A 148 -9.86 -7.29 2.90
N SER A 149 -10.56 -8.10 2.08
CA SER A 149 -12.02 -8.23 2.17
C SER A 149 -12.45 -9.69 2.22
N ALA A 150 -13.33 -10.01 3.18
CA ALA A 150 -13.91 -11.34 3.32
C ALA A 150 -15.02 -11.60 2.29
N SER A 151 -15.84 -10.58 2.00
CA SER A 151 -17.00 -10.67 1.10
C SER A 151 -16.75 -10.04 -0.27
N GLY A 152 -15.73 -9.20 -0.39
CA GLY A 152 -15.37 -8.51 -1.64
C GLY A 152 -14.53 -9.36 -2.60
N VAL A 153 -14.24 -10.62 -2.25
CA VAL A 153 -13.54 -11.57 -3.11
C VAL A 153 -14.46 -12.73 -3.47
N ALA A 154 -14.75 -12.88 -4.76
CA ALA A 154 -15.45 -14.04 -5.32
C ALA A 154 -14.60 -14.65 -6.44
N ASP A 155 -14.42 -15.97 -6.43
CA ASP A 155 -13.62 -16.69 -7.43
C ASP A 155 -12.20 -16.09 -7.65
N GLY A 156 -11.56 -15.65 -6.57
CA GLY A 156 -10.22 -15.03 -6.60
C GLY A 156 -10.19 -13.59 -7.13
N LYS A 157 -11.36 -12.97 -7.34
CA LYS A 157 -11.49 -11.61 -7.87
C LYS A 157 -11.98 -10.64 -6.81
N TYR A 158 -11.18 -9.61 -6.54
CA TYR A 158 -11.51 -8.51 -5.64
C TYR A 158 -12.30 -7.43 -6.41
N ALA A 159 -13.47 -7.06 -5.91
CA ALA A 159 -14.25 -5.95 -6.47
C ALA A 159 -13.76 -4.60 -5.91
N LEU A 160 -13.53 -3.62 -6.79
CA LEU A 160 -13.16 -2.25 -6.43
C LEU A 160 -14.26 -1.27 -6.82
N ASP A 161 -14.53 -0.34 -5.89
CA ASP A 161 -15.35 0.85 -6.12
C ASP A 161 -14.61 2.08 -5.56
N LEU A 162 -14.27 3.01 -6.45
CA LEU A 162 -13.59 4.27 -6.15
C LEU A 162 -14.57 5.45 -6.08
N SER A 163 -15.89 5.21 -6.04
CA SER A 163 -16.90 6.27 -5.96
C SER A 163 -16.84 7.07 -4.66
N ASP A 164 -16.38 6.47 -3.56
CA ASP A 164 -16.24 7.12 -2.26
C ASP A 164 -14.76 7.38 -1.91
N GLN A 165 -14.35 8.64 -2.02
CA GLN A 165 -12.96 9.07 -1.75
C GLN A 165 -12.74 9.48 -0.28
N ARG A 166 -13.74 9.38 0.60
CA ARG A 166 -13.65 9.90 1.98
C ARG A 166 -12.64 9.14 2.84
N HIS A 167 -12.37 7.87 2.52
CA HIS A 167 -11.41 7.05 3.25
C HIS A 167 -10.46 6.34 2.29
N LEU A 168 -9.45 7.08 1.82
CA LEU A 168 -8.50 6.63 0.79
C LEU A 168 -7.83 5.27 1.10
N PRO A 169 -7.38 4.95 2.34
CA PRO A 169 -6.77 3.65 2.62
C PRO A 169 -7.66 2.45 2.29
N ALA A 170 -8.99 2.57 2.44
CA ALA A 170 -9.91 1.47 2.15
C ALA A 170 -10.10 1.18 0.65
N ILE A 171 -9.63 2.08 -0.22
CA ILE A 171 -9.69 1.92 -1.69
C ILE A 171 -8.29 1.87 -2.31
N ASP A 172 -7.22 1.90 -1.51
CA ASP A 172 -5.84 1.86 -1.96
C ASP A 172 -5.39 0.42 -2.21
N LEU A 173 -5.69 -0.10 -3.39
CA LEU A 173 -5.31 -1.46 -3.74
C LEU A 173 -3.79 -1.61 -3.89
N MET A 174 -3.22 -2.51 -3.08
CA MET A 174 -1.83 -2.93 -3.18
C MET A 174 -1.71 -4.45 -3.33
N SER A 175 -0.64 -4.91 -3.98
CA SER A 175 -0.29 -6.34 -4.03
C SER A 175 1.21 -6.60 -3.84
N ALA A 176 1.54 -7.83 -3.43
CA ALA A 176 2.89 -8.34 -3.31
C ALA A 176 2.94 -9.85 -3.57
N SER A 177 4.05 -10.34 -4.11
CA SER A 177 4.25 -11.78 -4.36
C SER A 177 5.66 -12.22 -3.98
N VAL A 178 5.81 -13.43 -3.43
CA VAL A 178 7.10 -14.05 -3.11
C VAL A 178 7.07 -15.53 -3.46
N SER A 179 8.00 -16.01 -4.28
CA SER A 179 8.01 -17.39 -4.79
C SER A 179 9.08 -18.28 -4.16
N GLY A 180 8.90 -19.59 -4.26
CA GLY A 180 9.92 -20.60 -3.98
C GLY A 180 10.26 -20.77 -2.49
N LYS A 181 9.28 -20.54 -1.61
CA LYS A 181 9.41 -20.66 -0.15
C LYS A 181 9.10 -22.07 0.31
N ASP A 182 9.68 -22.46 1.44
CA ASP A 182 9.43 -23.74 2.09
C ASP A 182 9.63 -23.61 3.61
N LYS A 183 9.33 -24.69 4.34
CA LYS A 183 9.36 -24.72 5.80
C LYS A 183 10.73 -24.48 6.43
N SER A 184 11.83 -24.54 5.67
CA SER A 184 13.18 -24.29 6.20
C SER A 184 13.47 -22.81 6.45
N ALA A 185 12.71 -21.92 5.81
CA ALA A 185 12.82 -20.47 5.95
C ALA A 185 11.42 -19.84 6.01
N PRO A 186 10.73 -19.92 7.16
CA PRO A 186 9.30 -19.59 7.25
C PRO A 186 8.98 -18.10 7.03
N GLY A 187 9.97 -17.23 7.14
CA GLY A 187 9.85 -15.79 6.93
C GLY A 187 9.56 -15.39 5.48
N VAL A 188 8.47 -14.65 5.31
CA VAL A 188 8.10 -13.96 4.07
C VAL A 188 8.01 -12.46 4.34
N ALA A 189 8.89 -11.72 3.66
CA ALA A 189 8.86 -10.27 3.60
C ALA A 189 8.22 -9.84 2.29
N PHE A 190 6.96 -9.44 2.34
CA PHE A 190 6.26 -8.87 1.19
C PHE A 190 6.74 -7.45 0.93
N ASN A 191 6.92 -7.11 -0.34
CA ASN A 191 7.12 -5.73 -0.80
C ASN A 191 5.89 -5.32 -1.60
N PHE A 192 4.99 -4.59 -0.97
CA PHE A 192 3.73 -4.15 -1.55
C PHE A 192 3.93 -2.98 -2.51
N HIS A 193 3.17 -3.00 -3.60
CA HIS A 193 3.13 -1.92 -4.57
C HIS A 193 1.68 -1.46 -4.76
N HIS A 194 1.47 -0.15 -4.82
CA HIS A 194 0.18 0.42 -5.21
C HIS A 194 -0.13 0.06 -6.67
N LEU A 195 -1.37 -0.38 -6.91
CA LEU A 195 -1.86 -0.74 -8.24
C LEU A 195 -2.69 0.38 -8.88
N LEU A 196 -2.97 1.44 -8.10
CA LEU A 196 -3.78 2.59 -8.50
C LEU A 196 -2.92 3.85 -8.59
N THR A 197 -3.54 4.97 -8.94
CA THR A 197 -2.90 6.28 -9.04
C THR A 197 -3.42 7.21 -7.96
N LYS A 198 -2.52 7.87 -7.21
CA LYS A 198 -2.87 8.93 -6.27
C LYS A 198 -2.70 10.30 -6.94
N LEU A 199 -3.76 11.10 -6.93
CA LEU A 199 -3.74 12.52 -7.27
C LEU A 199 -3.71 13.32 -5.98
N GLU A 200 -2.75 14.22 -5.82
CA GLU A 200 -2.69 15.18 -4.72
C GLU A 200 -2.61 16.60 -5.26
N LEU A 201 -3.48 17.47 -4.75
CA LEU A 201 -3.55 18.88 -5.08
C LEU A 201 -3.23 19.70 -3.85
N VAL A 202 -2.35 20.69 -4.03
CA VAL A 202 -2.12 21.76 -3.05
C VAL A 202 -2.86 22.99 -3.55
N ASN A 203 -3.90 23.38 -2.82
CA ASN A 203 -4.77 24.46 -3.20
C ASN A 203 -4.28 25.75 -2.53
N THR A 204 -3.91 26.74 -3.35
CA THR A 204 -3.41 28.04 -2.87
C THR A 204 -4.38 29.15 -3.28
N PRO A 205 -4.69 30.10 -2.39
CA PRO A 205 -5.57 31.21 -2.73
C PRO A 205 -4.93 32.08 -3.83
N GLY A 206 -5.75 32.41 -4.84
CA GLY A 206 -5.37 33.36 -5.89
C GLY A 206 -5.50 34.81 -5.44
N THR A 207 -5.15 35.75 -6.33
CA THR A 207 -5.35 37.17 -6.07
C THR A 207 -6.81 37.49 -5.77
N GLY A 208 -7.07 38.17 -4.67
CA GLY A 208 -8.43 38.55 -4.24
C GLY A 208 -9.18 37.46 -3.46
N ILE A 209 -8.54 36.33 -3.17
CA ILE A 209 -9.06 35.26 -2.30
C ILE A 209 -8.12 35.12 -1.10
N THR A 210 -8.67 34.94 0.08
CA THR A 210 -7.97 34.69 1.33
C THR A 210 -7.90 33.20 1.61
N ALA A 211 -6.97 32.77 2.47
CA ALA A 211 -6.88 31.36 2.84
C ALA A 211 -8.13 30.83 3.56
N SER A 212 -8.83 31.68 4.33
CA SER A 212 -10.08 31.31 5.00
C SER A 212 -11.24 31.10 4.02
N GLU A 213 -11.19 31.72 2.84
CA GLU A 213 -12.21 31.51 1.80
C GLU A 213 -12.08 30.16 1.09
N LEU A 214 -11.03 29.37 1.39
CA LEU A 214 -10.94 27.98 0.94
C LEU A 214 -11.64 27.00 1.89
N GLU A 215 -12.01 27.42 3.11
CA GLU A 215 -12.65 26.53 4.09
C GLU A 215 -13.96 25.95 3.53
N GLY A 216 -14.13 24.63 3.64
CA GLY A 216 -15.30 23.92 3.11
C GLY A 216 -15.36 23.84 1.58
N MET A 217 -14.30 24.22 0.85
CA MET A 217 -14.21 24.02 -0.59
C MET A 217 -14.37 22.54 -0.94
N THR A 218 -15.12 22.27 -2.00
CA THR A 218 -15.25 20.96 -2.62
C THR A 218 -14.46 20.95 -3.92
N VAL A 219 -13.77 19.85 -4.22
CA VAL A 219 -13.06 19.67 -5.49
C VAL A 219 -13.55 18.40 -6.14
N GLU A 220 -13.89 18.49 -7.43
CA GLU A 220 -14.36 17.35 -8.21
C GLU A 220 -13.45 17.10 -9.42
N ILE A 221 -13.35 15.83 -9.82
CA ILE A 221 -12.74 15.42 -11.08
C ILE A 221 -13.78 14.66 -11.90
N THR A 222 -13.95 15.08 -13.15
CA THR A 222 -14.99 14.52 -14.04
C THR A 222 -14.44 13.36 -14.88
N LEU A 223 -15.33 12.59 -15.50
CA LEU A 223 -14.98 11.53 -16.46
C LEU A 223 -14.05 10.43 -15.91
N GLN A 224 -14.17 10.08 -14.63
CA GLN A 224 -13.38 9.02 -14.00
C GLN A 224 -14.11 7.68 -14.03
N ARG A 225 -13.37 6.61 -14.36
CA ARG A 225 -13.84 5.23 -14.14
C ARG A 225 -13.83 4.95 -12.63
N THR A 226 -14.88 4.30 -12.12
CA THR A 226 -15.03 4.09 -10.67
C THR A 226 -15.13 2.64 -10.25
N ALA A 227 -15.36 1.70 -11.16
CA ALA A 227 -15.46 0.28 -10.85
C ALA A 227 -14.38 -0.55 -11.57
N ALA A 228 -13.82 -1.54 -10.87
CA ALA A 228 -12.96 -2.55 -11.46
C ALA A 228 -13.06 -3.90 -10.72
N SER A 229 -12.50 -4.93 -11.33
CA SER A 229 -12.26 -6.23 -10.71
C SER A 229 -10.77 -6.56 -10.81
N TYR A 230 -10.14 -6.82 -9.67
CA TYR A 230 -8.75 -7.27 -9.61
C TYR A 230 -8.71 -8.79 -9.43
N ASP A 231 -8.22 -9.49 -10.44
CA ASP A 231 -7.93 -10.91 -10.35
C ASP A 231 -6.61 -11.09 -9.58
N ILE A 232 -6.75 -11.57 -8.34
CA ILE A 232 -5.63 -11.68 -7.40
C ILE A 232 -4.63 -12.70 -7.95
N LEU A 233 -5.08 -13.90 -8.30
CA LEU A 233 -4.19 -15.01 -8.72
C LEU A 233 -3.42 -14.71 -10.02
N PHE A 234 -3.99 -13.91 -10.92
CA PHE A 234 -3.36 -13.50 -12.17
C PHE A 234 -2.74 -12.09 -12.13
N GLU A 235 -2.84 -11.41 -10.99
CA GLU A 235 -2.43 -10.01 -10.78
C GLU A 235 -2.90 -9.07 -11.89
N ALA A 236 -4.18 -9.18 -12.28
CA ALA A 236 -4.74 -8.47 -13.43
C ALA A 236 -5.94 -7.60 -13.06
N LEU A 237 -5.95 -6.35 -13.52
CA LEU A 237 -7.03 -5.38 -13.25
C LEU A 237 -7.93 -5.21 -14.47
N ASP A 238 -9.22 -5.55 -14.35
CA ASP A 238 -10.28 -5.32 -15.35
C ASP A 238 -11.12 -4.10 -14.94
N VAL A 239 -10.88 -2.95 -15.57
CA VAL A 239 -11.56 -1.68 -15.25
C VAL A 239 -12.81 -1.52 -16.12
N ALA A 240 -13.93 -1.17 -15.50
CA ALA A 240 -15.18 -0.91 -16.20
C ALA A 240 -15.11 0.42 -17.00
N ASP A 241 -15.78 0.46 -18.15
CA ASP A 241 -15.76 1.64 -19.03
C ASP A 241 -16.62 2.82 -18.54
N ALA A 242 -17.58 2.57 -17.64
CA ALA A 242 -18.48 3.62 -17.17
C ALA A 242 -17.72 4.71 -16.40
N THR A 243 -18.04 5.97 -16.70
CA THR A 243 -17.41 7.14 -16.09
C THR A 243 -18.38 7.95 -15.23
N ALA A 244 -17.87 8.56 -14.16
CA ALA A 244 -18.62 9.45 -13.28
C ALA A 244 -17.76 10.67 -12.88
N THR A 245 -18.40 11.63 -12.21
CA THR A 245 -17.70 12.69 -11.46
C THR A 245 -17.39 12.19 -10.06
N LEU A 246 -16.16 12.39 -9.60
CA LEU A 246 -15.70 12.05 -8.27
C LEU A 246 -15.41 13.31 -7.47
N THR A 247 -15.96 13.39 -6.26
CA THR A 247 -15.54 14.38 -5.27
C THR A 247 -14.27 13.91 -4.58
N LEU A 248 -13.22 14.75 -4.58
CA LEU A 248 -11.94 14.45 -3.93
C LEU A 248 -12.05 14.54 -2.40
N ASN A 249 -11.21 13.79 -1.71
CA ASN A 249 -10.96 13.97 -0.28
C ASN A 249 -10.31 15.33 -0.04
N THR A 250 -11.10 16.33 0.37
CA THR A 250 -10.60 17.69 0.58
C THR A 250 -10.54 18.00 2.07
N SER A 251 -9.41 18.54 2.53
CA SER A 251 -9.23 18.94 3.91
C SER A 251 -10.24 20.03 4.30
N ALA A 252 -10.62 20.10 5.58
CA ALA A 252 -11.62 21.07 6.04
C ALA A 252 -11.22 22.54 5.73
N ASP A 253 -9.92 22.83 5.73
CA ASP A 253 -9.37 24.14 5.38
C ASP A 253 -9.21 24.37 3.87
N GLY A 254 -9.62 23.40 3.05
CA GLY A 254 -9.59 23.43 1.59
C GLY A 254 -8.20 23.41 0.97
N LYS A 255 -7.11 23.35 1.75
CA LYS A 255 -5.74 23.54 1.22
C LYS A 255 -5.16 22.29 0.56
N LYS A 256 -5.73 21.11 0.83
CA LYS A 256 -5.30 19.85 0.24
C LYS A 256 -6.50 19.08 -0.27
N SER A 257 -6.38 18.54 -1.48
CA SER A 257 -7.35 17.60 -2.02
C SER A 257 -6.62 16.37 -2.54
N ALA A 258 -7.16 15.19 -2.31
CA ALA A 258 -6.58 13.95 -2.80
C ALA A 258 -7.66 13.00 -3.35
N ALA A 259 -7.27 12.18 -4.33
CA ALA A 259 -8.07 11.06 -4.81
C ALA A 259 -7.20 9.88 -5.21
N ILE A 260 -7.75 8.68 -5.08
CA ILE A 260 -7.25 7.45 -5.67
C ILE A 260 -8.09 7.13 -6.90
N LEU A 261 -7.42 6.98 -8.03
CA LEU A 261 -8.00 6.80 -9.35
C LEU A 261 -7.42 5.55 -10.01
N PHE A 262 -8.15 4.96 -10.95
CA PHE A 262 -7.56 3.93 -11.81
C PHE A 262 -6.47 4.52 -12.70
N PRO A 263 -5.40 3.76 -12.98
CA PRO A 263 -4.42 4.15 -13.99
C PRO A 263 -5.13 4.38 -15.33
N ASN A 264 -4.80 5.49 -15.99
CA ASN A 264 -5.28 5.79 -17.34
C ASN A 264 -4.08 5.95 -18.28
N THR A 265 -4.28 5.56 -19.53
CA THR A 265 -3.31 5.76 -20.63
C THR A 265 -3.82 6.79 -21.64
N GLU A 266 -4.94 7.44 -21.32
CA GLU A 266 -5.57 8.44 -22.18
C GLU A 266 -4.80 9.75 -22.09
N THR A 267 -4.53 10.38 -23.23
CA THR A 267 -3.85 11.68 -23.28
C THR A 267 -4.81 12.85 -23.05
N ALA A 268 -6.11 12.58 -22.92
CA ALA A 268 -7.12 13.59 -22.64
C ALA A 268 -7.09 14.00 -21.16
N VAL A 269 -6.95 15.29 -20.89
CA VAL A 269 -6.95 15.83 -19.53
C VAL A 269 -8.38 15.89 -19.02
N ASN A 270 -8.68 15.13 -17.96
CA ASN A 270 -9.97 15.18 -17.29
C ASN A 270 -10.11 16.48 -16.50
N PRO A 271 -11.20 17.26 -16.69
CA PRO A 271 -11.40 18.51 -15.96
C PRO A 271 -11.48 18.32 -14.45
N ILE A 272 -10.76 19.16 -13.71
CA ILE A 272 -10.86 19.34 -12.26
C ILE A 272 -11.67 20.62 -12.02
N VAL A 273 -12.73 20.51 -11.23
CA VAL A 273 -13.67 21.59 -10.95
C VAL A 273 -13.66 21.88 -9.44
N PRO A 274 -13.01 22.97 -8.99
CA PRO A 274 -13.14 23.44 -7.61
C PRO A 274 -14.42 24.27 -7.45
N ALA A 275 -15.13 24.07 -6.34
CA ALA A 275 -16.32 24.81 -5.97
C ALA A 275 -16.24 25.25 -4.51
N VAL A 276 -16.41 26.56 -4.27
CA VAL A 276 -16.53 27.14 -2.94
C VAL A 276 -17.99 27.51 -2.73
N ASN A 277 -18.64 27.01 -1.68
CA ASN A 277 -20.03 27.36 -1.38
C ASN A 277 -20.09 28.78 -0.80
N TRP A 278 -20.33 29.76 -1.65
CA TRP A 278 -20.51 31.17 -1.27
C TRP A 278 -21.87 31.50 -0.64
N CYS A 279 -22.50 30.55 0.06
CA CYS A 279 -23.80 30.79 0.69
C CYS A 279 -23.67 30.87 2.21
N SER A 280 -24.10 32.01 2.76
CA SER A 280 -24.18 32.44 4.17
C SER A 280 -22.91 33.01 4.85
N ARG A 281 -22.66 34.30 4.63
CA ARG A 281 -22.51 35.28 5.72
C ARG A 281 -23.30 36.54 5.39
#